data_AF-A0A2V8QZT6-F1
#
_entry.id   AF-A0A2V8QZT6-F1
#
_cell.length_a   1.000
_cell.length_b   1.000
_cell.length_c   1.000
_cell.angle_alpha   90.00
_cell.angle_beta   90.00
_cell.angle_gamma   90.00
#
_symmetry.space_group_name_H-M   'P 1'
#
loop_
_entity.id
_entity.type
_entity.pdbx_description
1 polymer ?
#
loop_
_entity_poly.entity_id
_entity_poly.type
_entity_poly.pdbx_seq_one_letter_code
_entity_poly.pdbx_strand_id
1 'polypeptide(L)'
;MTVSCPDTGTVGQPVTFTANVSGGDPSVTATYNWTVSAGTITSGQGTSSITVDTAGVTGTITATVTVGGYDRSCNATASCTTSFPTVRVARKVDEYGNIRFNDEKARLDNFAIELQNDPTSQGYLICYGGRRGRAGEAQARCDRAKNYLVTTRGIDASRVVTVDGGYREDLTVELWVVPTGAQPPAASPTVDPSEVKATAAPRRGRRRGHDDDEE
;
A
#
# COMPACT_ATOMS: atom_id res chain seq x y z
N MET A 1 12.63 10.37 -35.17
CA MET A 1 12.41 11.30 -34.04
C MET A 1 12.15 10.48 -32.79
N THR A 2 12.74 10.87 -31.66
CA THR A 2 12.48 10.26 -30.35
C THR A 2 12.32 11.35 -29.29
N VAL A 3 11.80 10.99 -28.12
CA VAL A 3 11.81 11.86 -26.93
C VAL A 3 12.63 11.18 -25.85
N SER A 4 13.50 11.94 -25.19
CA SER A 4 14.28 11.51 -24.03
C SER A 4 13.70 12.14 -22.76
N CYS A 5 13.58 11.33 -21.72
CA CYS A 5 13.13 11.72 -20.38
C CYS A 5 13.68 10.72 -19.35
N PRO A 6 13.73 11.06 -18.05
CA PRO A 6 14.10 10.09 -17.02
C PRO A 6 13.01 9.03 -16.84
N ASP A 7 13.41 7.80 -16.51
CA ASP A 7 12.46 6.70 -16.20
C ASP A 7 11.67 6.98 -14.91
N THR A 8 12.33 7.59 -13.92
CA THR A 8 11.76 7.95 -12.62
C THR A 8 12.00 9.41 -12.26
N GLY A 9 10.97 10.12 -11.80
CA GLY A 9 11.03 11.49 -11.31
C GLY A 9 10.85 11.59 -9.80
N THR A 10 11.29 12.71 -9.22
CA THR A 10 11.07 13.05 -7.81
C THR A 10 9.88 14.00 -7.69
N VAL A 11 8.92 13.70 -6.82
CA VAL A 11 7.72 14.52 -6.62
C VAL A 11 8.13 15.94 -6.21
N GLY A 12 7.58 16.95 -6.90
CA GLY A 12 7.89 18.36 -6.64
C GLY A 12 9.22 18.84 -7.22
N GLN A 13 9.95 17.99 -7.94
CA GLN A 13 11.06 18.42 -8.80
C GLN A 13 10.60 18.48 -10.26
N PRO A 14 10.95 19.53 -11.00
CA PRO A 14 10.58 19.63 -12.41
C PRO A 14 11.28 18.56 -13.23
N VAL A 15 10.60 18.06 -14.26
CA VAL A 15 11.15 17.08 -15.20
C VAL A 15 11.31 17.72 -16.57
N THR A 16 12.44 17.41 -17.23
CA THR A 16 12.74 17.88 -18.59
C THR A 16 12.47 16.77 -19.59
N PHE A 17 11.76 17.10 -20.67
CA PHE A 17 11.55 16.23 -21.83
C PHE A 17 12.19 16.86 -23.05
N THR A 18 12.95 16.09 -23.82
CA THR A 18 13.70 16.60 -24.96
C THR A 18 13.39 15.79 -26.21
N ALA A 19 12.98 16.47 -27.28
CA ALA A 19 12.79 15.89 -28.60
C ALA A 19 14.14 15.81 -29.33
N ASN A 20 14.47 14.62 -29.81
CA ASN A 20 15.63 14.38 -30.66
C ASN A 20 15.14 14.15 -32.09
N VAL A 21 15.38 15.14 -32.94
CA VAL A 21 15.09 15.08 -34.38
C VAL A 21 16.41 14.80 -35.11
N SER A 22 16.43 13.76 -35.94
CA SER A 22 17.56 13.41 -36.78
C SER A 22 17.11 13.33 -38.24
N GLY A 23 17.98 13.77 -39.16
CA GLY A 23 17.63 13.97 -40.56
C GLY A 23 16.80 15.24 -40.79
N GLY A 24 16.35 15.44 -42.04
CA GLY A 24 15.60 16.63 -42.46
C GLY A 24 16.47 17.66 -43.18
N ASP A 25 15.82 18.54 -43.93
CA ASP A 25 16.48 19.65 -44.62
C ASP A 25 16.91 20.71 -43.59
N PRO A 26 18.19 21.10 -43.53
CA PRO A 26 18.69 22.10 -42.58
C PRO A 26 18.15 23.52 -42.82
N SER A 27 17.55 23.78 -44.00
CA SER A 27 16.89 25.06 -44.31
C SER A 27 15.49 25.18 -43.71
N VAL A 28 14.93 24.08 -43.18
CA VAL A 28 13.61 24.05 -42.57
C VAL A 28 13.70 24.34 -41.08
N THR A 29 12.96 25.35 -40.64
CA THR A 29 12.76 25.63 -39.21
C THR A 29 11.71 24.69 -38.64
N ALA A 30 12.15 23.74 -37.81
CA ALA A 30 11.25 22.85 -37.08
C ALA A 30 10.33 23.63 -36.13
N THR A 31 9.06 23.26 -36.08
CA THR A 31 8.09 23.77 -35.09
C THR A 31 7.74 22.67 -34.11
N TYR A 32 7.62 22.97 -32.82
CA TYR A 32 7.34 21.97 -31.79
C TYR A 32 6.02 22.31 -31.09
N ASN A 33 5.16 21.32 -30.91
CA ASN A 33 3.96 21.44 -30.11
C ASN A 33 3.92 20.32 -29.07
N TRP A 34 4.08 20.70 -27.81
CA TRP A 34 4.09 19.77 -26.68
C TRP A 34 2.74 19.71 -25.97
N THR A 35 2.36 18.49 -25.58
CA THR A 35 1.28 18.21 -24.63
C THR A 35 1.80 17.28 -23.54
N VAL A 36 1.19 17.36 -22.35
CA VAL A 36 1.51 16.49 -21.21
C VAL A 36 0.22 15.86 -20.67
N SER A 37 0.29 14.60 -20.23
CA SER A 37 -0.86 13.90 -19.64
C SER A 37 -1.20 14.39 -18.23
N ALA A 38 -0.22 14.94 -17.52
CA ALA A 38 -0.33 15.50 -16.17
C ALA A 38 0.81 16.49 -15.90
N GLY A 39 0.67 17.32 -14.85
CA GLY A 39 1.59 18.41 -14.57
C GLY A 39 1.36 19.62 -15.46
N THR A 40 2.23 20.63 -15.35
CA THR A 40 2.14 21.88 -16.12
C THR A 40 3.44 22.17 -16.82
N ILE A 41 3.41 22.44 -18.12
CA ILE A 41 4.60 22.92 -18.85
C ILE A 41 4.91 24.33 -18.36
N THR A 42 6.07 24.53 -17.72
CA THR A 42 6.49 25.82 -17.18
C THR A 42 7.41 26.59 -18.12
N SER A 43 8.12 25.89 -19.03
CA SER A 43 8.98 26.53 -20.02
C SER A 43 9.23 25.63 -21.23
N GLY A 44 9.73 26.23 -22.32
CA GLY A 44 10.21 25.51 -23.50
C GLY A 44 9.15 25.11 -24.52
N GLN A 45 7.88 25.50 -24.33
CA GLN A 45 6.85 25.30 -25.34
C GLN A 45 7.26 25.96 -26.67
N GLY A 46 7.00 25.30 -27.80
CA GLY A 46 7.49 25.74 -29.10
C GLY A 46 8.95 25.37 -29.42
N THR A 47 9.68 24.77 -28.48
CA THR A 47 11.11 24.42 -28.63
C THR A 47 11.35 22.90 -28.56
N SER A 48 12.58 22.47 -28.81
CA SER A 48 12.97 21.06 -28.76
C SER A 48 12.99 20.45 -27.35
N SER A 49 12.83 21.25 -26.29
CA SER A 49 12.81 20.77 -24.92
C SER A 49 11.78 21.53 -24.09
N ILE A 50 11.06 20.82 -23.22
CA ILE A 50 10.15 21.42 -22.25
C ILE A 50 10.55 21.06 -20.82
N THR A 51 10.22 21.95 -19.90
CA THR A 51 10.26 21.68 -18.46
C THR A 51 8.83 21.61 -17.94
N VAL A 52 8.53 20.56 -17.18
CA VAL A 52 7.21 20.28 -16.63
C VAL A 52 7.31 20.34 -15.10
N ASP A 53 6.49 21.17 -14.49
CA ASP A 53 6.25 21.12 -13.04
C ASP A 53 5.36 19.93 -12.70
N THR A 54 5.80 19.19 -11.69
CA THR A 54 5.24 17.91 -11.26
C THR A 54 4.69 17.97 -9.83
N ALA A 55 4.58 19.17 -9.26
CA ALA A 55 3.95 19.38 -7.97
C ALA A 55 2.55 18.74 -7.91
N GLY A 56 2.34 17.84 -6.94
CA GLY A 56 1.08 17.13 -6.75
C GLY A 56 0.79 16.01 -7.75
N VAL A 57 1.69 15.72 -8.69
CA VAL A 57 1.52 14.61 -9.63
C VAL A 57 1.90 13.28 -8.97
N THR A 58 1.08 12.25 -9.16
CA THR A 58 1.35 10.86 -8.76
C THR A 58 1.15 9.94 -9.97
N GLY A 59 1.81 8.78 -10.00
CA GLY A 59 1.72 7.85 -11.13
C GLY A 59 2.66 8.22 -12.26
N THR A 60 2.18 8.42 -13.49
CA THR A 60 3.01 8.62 -14.68
C THR A 60 2.69 9.92 -15.41
N ILE A 61 3.71 10.61 -15.91
CA ILE A 61 3.58 11.72 -16.85
C ILE A 61 4.09 11.27 -18.20
N THR A 62 3.26 11.40 -19.24
CA THR A 62 3.65 11.21 -20.63
C THR A 62 3.69 12.57 -21.32
N ALA A 63 4.86 12.98 -21.80
CA ALA A 63 4.99 14.13 -22.69
C ALA A 63 4.93 13.66 -24.13
N THR A 64 4.10 14.31 -24.93
CA THR A 64 3.96 14.07 -26.37
C THR A 64 4.32 15.33 -27.12
N VAL A 65 5.15 15.20 -28.15
CA VAL A 65 5.52 16.32 -29.02
C VAL A 65 5.12 16.01 -30.43
N THR A 66 4.57 17.00 -31.11
CA THR A 66 4.37 17.00 -32.56
C THR A 66 5.31 18.02 -33.19
N VAL A 67 6.13 17.59 -34.16
CA VAL A 67 7.08 18.41 -34.91
C VAL A 67 6.54 18.73 -36.29
N GLY A 68 6.30 20.01 -36.57
CA GLY A 68 5.93 20.50 -37.89
C GLY A 68 7.11 21.12 -38.64
N GLY A 69 6.86 21.52 -39.90
CA GLY A 69 7.83 22.19 -40.78
C GLY A 69 8.40 21.28 -41.86
N TYR A 70 8.41 19.96 -41.64
CA TYR A 70 8.88 18.97 -42.62
C TYR A 70 7.73 18.35 -43.43
N ASP A 71 8.07 17.64 -44.51
CA ASP A 71 7.11 16.90 -45.33
C ASP A 71 6.28 15.91 -44.50
N ARG A 72 5.03 15.68 -44.90
CA ARG A 72 4.05 14.83 -44.21
C ARG A 72 4.48 13.36 -44.12
N SER A 73 5.47 12.93 -44.90
CA SER A 73 6.10 11.61 -44.79
C SER A 73 6.98 11.45 -43.53
N CYS A 74 7.39 12.55 -42.88
CA CYS A 74 8.07 12.49 -41.60
C CYS A 74 7.02 12.29 -40.49
N ASN A 75 6.98 11.10 -39.89
CA ASN A 75 6.19 10.87 -38.67
C ASN A 75 6.60 11.89 -37.60
N ALA A 76 5.69 12.82 -37.35
CA ALA A 76 5.95 14.05 -36.61
C ALA A 76 5.74 13.92 -35.10
N THR A 77 5.26 12.78 -34.61
CA THR A 77 4.88 12.65 -33.19
C THR A 77 5.76 11.65 -32.47
N ALA A 78 6.25 12.01 -31.29
CA ALA A 78 6.95 11.12 -30.38
C ALA A 78 6.59 11.45 -28.94
N SER A 79 6.77 10.48 -28.04
CA SER A 79 6.45 10.63 -26.62
C SER A 79 7.45 9.91 -25.73
N CYS A 80 7.57 10.36 -24.49
CA CYS A 80 8.32 9.69 -23.43
C CYS A 80 7.52 9.75 -22.12
N THR A 81 7.67 8.73 -21.28
CA THR A 81 6.93 8.62 -20.02
C THR A 81 7.89 8.55 -18.84
N THR A 82 7.69 9.42 -17.86
CA THR A 82 8.39 9.39 -16.57
C THR A 82 7.43 8.91 -15.49
N SER A 83 7.88 7.98 -14.65
CA SER A 83 7.13 7.47 -13.50
C SER A 83 7.50 8.21 -12.21
N PHE A 84 6.53 8.48 -11.36
CA PHE A 84 6.73 9.11 -10.06
C PHE A 84 6.31 8.12 -8.97
N PRO A 85 7.07 8.03 -7.87
CA PRO A 85 6.67 7.19 -6.75
C PRO A 85 5.31 7.67 -6.24
N THR A 86 4.30 6.80 -6.37
CA THR A 86 3.02 7.00 -5.70
C THR A 86 3.27 6.97 -4.21
N VAL A 87 2.88 8.02 -3.47
CA VAL A 87 2.91 7.99 -2.01
C VAL A 87 1.89 6.95 -1.57
N ARG A 88 2.36 5.75 -1.23
CA ARG A 88 1.52 4.69 -0.70
C ARG A 88 1.48 4.83 0.81
N VAL A 89 0.28 4.85 1.38
CA VAL A 89 0.07 5.05 2.82
C VAL A 89 -0.68 3.85 3.37
N ALA A 90 -0.23 3.36 4.52
CA ALA A 90 -0.97 2.35 5.27
C ALA A 90 -2.32 2.94 5.72
N ARG A 91 -3.41 2.20 5.52
CA ARG A 91 -4.74 2.62 5.99
C ARG A 91 -5.30 1.62 6.99
N LYS A 92 -5.92 2.13 8.04
CA LYS A 92 -6.75 1.33 8.94
C LYS A 92 -8.09 1.11 8.27
N VAL A 93 -8.47 -0.14 8.09
CA VAL A 93 -9.70 -0.49 7.38
C VAL A 93 -10.82 -0.90 8.32
N ASP A 94 -10.46 -1.39 9.50
CA ASP A 94 -11.41 -1.72 10.56
C ASP A 94 -10.73 -1.71 11.92
N GLU A 95 -11.55 -1.59 12.96
CA GLU A 95 -11.18 -1.76 14.35
C GLU A 95 -12.34 -2.40 15.11
N TYR A 96 -12.05 -3.41 15.94
CA TYR A 96 -13.05 -4.05 16.75
C TYR A 96 -12.52 -4.52 18.10
N GLY A 97 -13.41 -4.56 19.09
CA GLY A 97 -13.09 -5.01 20.44
C GLY A 97 -13.40 -6.48 20.68
N ASN A 98 -13.82 -6.82 21.90
CA ASN A 98 -14.25 -8.18 22.23
C ASN A 98 -15.65 -8.51 21.67
N ILE A 99 -15.69 -8.92 20.40
CA ILE A 99 -16.91 -9.33 19.69
C ILE A 99 -17.05 -10.85 19.57
N ARG A 100 -18.27 -11.30 19.23
CA ARG A 100 -18.56 -12.72 18.97
C ARG A 100 -17.76 -13.21 17.77
N PHE A 101 -17.45 -14.51 17.76
CA PHE A 101 -16.61 -15.10 16.72
C PHE A 101 -17.20 -14.99 15.31
N ASN A 102 -18.52 -15.09 15.16
CA ASN A 102 -19.18 -14.93 13.85
C ASN A 102 -19.06 -13.48 13.32
N ASP A 103 -19.17 -12.49 14.20
CA ASP A 103 -19.04 -11.07 13.82
C ASP A 103 -17.59 -10.76 13.41
N GLU A 104 -16.62 -11.36 14.12
CA GLU A 104 -15.21 -11.26 13.76
C GLU A 104 -14.90 -11.88 12.41
N LYS A 105 -15.45 -13.07 12.11
CA LYS A 105 -15.30 -13.69 10.79
C LYS A 105 -15.81 -12.78 9.68
N ALA A 106 -16.97 -12.16 9.85
CA ALA A 106 -17.54 -11.25 8.85
C ALA A 106 -16.63 -10.02 8.60
N ARG A 107 -16.01 -9.48 9.66
CA ARG A 107 -15.03 -8.38 9.53
C ARG A 107 -13.75 -8.84 8.82
N LEU A 108 -13.24 -10.03 9.17
CA LEU A 108 -12.09 -10.62 8.51
C LEU A 108 -12.37 -11.02 7.06
N ASP A 109 -13.62 -11.35 6.71
CA ASP A 109 -14.04 -11.59 5.32
C ASP A 109 -13.92 -10.31 4.48
N ASN A 110 -14.40 -9.18 5.01
CA ASN A 110 -14.24 -7.88 4.35
C ASN A 110 -12.75 -7.49 4.21
N PHE A 111 -11.96 -7.75 5.25
CA PHE A 111 -10.52 -7.50 5.18
C PHE A 111 -9.81 -8.40 4.15
N ALA A 112 -10.22 -9.65 4.02
CA ALA A 112 -9.68 -10.54 3.00
C ALA A 112 -10.00 -10.05 1.58
N ILE A 113 -11.19 -9.48 1.35
CA ILE A 113 -11.55 -8.86 0.05
C ILE A 113 -10.58 -7.73 -0.28
N GLU A 114 -10.25 -6.88 0.69
CA GLU A 114 -9.30 -5.78 0.51
C GLU A 114 -7.90 -6.28 0.11
N LEU A 115 -7.42 -7.35 0.76
CA LEU A 115 -6.13 -7.97 0.43
C LEU A 115 -6.15 -8.75 -0.90
N GLN A 116 -7.31 -9.20 -1.36
CA GLN A 116 -7.46 -9.83 -2.68
C GLN A 116 -7.46 -8.77 -3.80
N ASN A 117 -8.07 -7.61 -3.56
CA ASN A 117 -8.12 -6.50 -4.52
C ASN A 117 -6.74 -5.83 -4.72
N ASP A 118 -5.86 -5.85 -3.72
CA ASP A 118 -4.46 -5.45 -3.86
C ASP A 118 -3.52 -6.59 -3.47
N PRO A 119 -3.13 -7.45 -4.43
CA PRO A 119 -2.24 -8.59 -4.19
C PRO A 119 -0.82 -8.21 -3.70
N THR A 120 -0.41 -6.95 -3.89
CA THR A 120 0.92 -6.48 -3.49
C THR A 120 0.97 -5.97 -2.05
N SER A 121 -0.20 -5.65 -1.48
CA SER A 121 -0.34 -5.21 -0.10
C SER A 121 -0.12 -6.33 0.92
N GLN A 122 0.36 -5.98 2.11
CA GLN A 122 0.31 -6.82 3.30
C GLN A 122 -0.86 -6.40 4.19
N GLY A 123 -1.46 -7.38 4.87
CA GLY A 123 -2.43 -7.17 5.93
C GLY A 123 -1.76 -7.20 7.29
N TYR A 124 -1.87 -6.10 8.03
CA TYR A 124 -1.38 -5.99 9.40
C TYR A 124 -2.52 -6.16 10.40
N LEU A 125 -2.32 -7.07 11.35
CA LEU A 125 -3.19 -7.30 12.50
C LEU A 125 -2.45 -6.78 13.74
N ILE A 126 -2.90 -5.67 14.31
CA ILE A 126 -2.36 -5.18 15.58
C ILE A 126 -3.36 -5.51 16.67
N CYS A 127 -2.97 -6.38 17.60
CA CYS A 127 -3.84 -6.82 18.68
C CYS A 127 -3.37 -6.26 20.01
N TYR A 128 -4.31 -5.75 20.80
CA TYR A 128 -4.08 -5.20 22.12
C TYR A 128 -4.84 -6.03 23.16
N GLY A 129 -4.18 -6.36 24.26
CA GLY A 129 -4.81 -6.99 25.42
C GLY A 129 -5.59 -5.95 26.21
N GLY A 130 -6.68 -6.36 26.85
CA GLY A 130 -7.40 -5.49 27.79
C GLY A 130 -6.68 -5.39 29.13
N ARG A 131 -6.88 -4.30 29.87
CA ARG A 131 -6.25 -4.05 31.19
C ARG A 131 -6.54 -5.12 32.24
N ARG A 132 -7.72 -5.74 32.16
CA ARG A 132 -8.17 -6.86 33.01
C ARG A 132 -8.16 -8.21 32.27
N GLY A 133 -7.56 -8.22 31.08
CA GLY A 133 -7.47 -9.36 30.20
C GLY A 133 -6.53 -10.45 30.72
N ARG A 134 -6.40 -11.52 29.93
CA ARG A 134 -5.46 -12.60 30.22
C ARG A 134 -4.09 -12.28 29.62
N ALA A 135 -3.03 -12.76 30.27
CA ALA A 135 -1.70 -12.72 29.67
C ALA A 135 -1.71 -13.47 28.31
N GLY A 136 -1.13 -12.85 27.28
CA GLY A 136 -1.10 -13.40 25.92
C GLY A 136 -2.41 -13.31 25.14
N GLU A 137 -3.43 -12.60 25.66
CA GLU A 137 -4.72 -12.46 24.97
C GLU A 137 -4.59 -11.74 23.63
N ALA A 138 -3.74 -10.72 23.53
CA ALA A 138 -3.42 -10.02 22.29
C ALA A 138 -2.90 -10.98 21.21
N GLN A 139 -1.84 -11.73 21.53
CA GLN A 139 -1.23 -12.69 20.63
C GLN A 139 -2.23 -13.77 20.19
N ALA A 140 -2.98 -14.35 21.14
CA ALA A 140 -3.98 -15.37 20.84
C ALA A 140 -5.09 -14.83 19.90
N ARG A 141 -5.48 -13.56 20.05
CA ARG A 141 -6.46 -12.91 19.15
C ARG A 141 -5.89 -12.78 17.74
N CYS A 142 -4.64 -12.32 17.62
CA CYS A 142 -3.94 -12.15 16.34
C CYS A 142 -3.70 -13.49 15.63
N ASP A 143 -3.27 -14.52 16.35
CA ASP A 143 -3.04 -15.86 15.79
C ASP A 143 -4.33 -16.45 15.24
N ARG A 144 -5.46 -16.29 15.97
CA ARG A 144 -6.76 -16.77 15.51
C ARG A 144 -7.24 -16.02 14.25
N ALA A 145 -7.09 -14.70 14.22
CA ALA A 145 -7.46 -13.88 13.06
C ALA A 145 -6.59 -14.21 11.84
N LYS A 146 -5.26 -14.31 12.02
CA LYS A 146 -4.33 -14.74 10.96
C LYS A 146 -4.68 -16.14 10.46
N ASN A 147 -4.94 -17.09 11.35
CA ASN A 147 -5.32 -18.44 10.96
C ASN A 147 -6.58 -18.45 10.11
N TYR A 148 -7.61 -17.66 10.44
CA TYR A 148 -8.83 -17.55 9.63
C TYR A 148 -8.54 -16.98 8.23
N LEU A 149 -7.78 -15.88 8.14
CA LEU A 149 -7.40 -15.26 6.86
C LEU A 149 -6.60 -16.21 5.96
N VAL A 150 -5.67 -16.96 6.55
CA VAL A 150 -4.82 -17.89 5.79
C VAL A 150 -5.57 -19.15 5.40
N THR A 151 -6.15 -19.85 6.38
CA THR A 151 -6.73 -21.18 6.15
C THR A 151 -8.11 -21.14 5.51
N THR A 152 -8.94 -20.15 5.87
CA THR A 152 -10.33 -20.07 5.40
C THR A 152 -10.45 -19.16 4.17
N ARG A 153 -9.72 -18.04 4.14
CA ARG A 153 -9.78 -17.06 3.05
C ARG A 153 -8.66 -17.19 2.02
N GLY A 154 -7.68 -18.07 2.24
CA GLY A 154 -6.63 -18.38 1.28
C GLY A 154 -5.63 -17.24 1.07
N ILE A 155 -5.51 -16.31 2.01
CA ILE A 155 -4.48 -15.26 1.94
C ILE A 155 -3.12 -15.89 2.25
N ASP A 156 -2.11 -15.60 1.44
CA ASP A 156 -0.74 -16.07 1.69
C ASP A 156 -0.27 -15.65 3.10
N ALA A 157 0.29 -16.59 3.86
CA ALA A 157 0.71 -16.37 5.24
C ALA A 157 1.81 -15.30 5.37
N SER A 158 2.64 -15.11 4.34
CA SER A 158 3.66 -14.05 4.27
C SER A 158 3.07 -12.65 4.09
N ARG A 159 1.82 -12.58 3.61
CA ARG A 159 1.08 -11.32 3.46
C ARG A 159 0.34 -10.91 4.73
N VAL A 160 0.25 -11.76 5.75
CA VAL A 160 -0.43 -11.44 7.02
C VAL A 160 0.59 -11.28 8.14
N VAL A 161 0.78 -10.05 8.59
CA VAL A 161 1.70 -9.69 9.69
C VAL A 161 0.90 -9.46 10.97
N THR A 162 1.29 -10.12 12.05
CA THR A 162 0.70 -9.94 13.38
C THR A 162 1.65 -9.14 14.26
N VAL A 163 1.13 -8.16 14.99
CA VAL A 163 1.87 -7.31 15.91
C VAL A 163 1.18 -7.36 17.27
N ASP A 164 1.93 -7.69 18.32
CA ASP A 164 1.49 -7.47 19.70
C ASP A 164 1.58 -5.97 19.98
N GLY A 165 0.41 -5.33 20.09
CA GLY A 165 0.29 -3.89 20.32
C GLY A 165 0.46 -3.50 21.80
N GLY A 166 0.63 -4.45 22.71
CA GLY A 166 0.62 -4.22 24.15
C GLY A 166 -0.80 -4.16 24.70
N TYR A 167 -1.07 -3.20 25.59
CA TYR A 167 -2.34 -3.14 26.33
C TYR A 167 -3.11 -1.84 26.08
N ARG A 168 -4.43 -1.98 26.01
CA ARG A 168 -5.42 -0.90 26.06
C ARG A 168 -6.41 -1.18 27.19
N GLU A 169 -7.35 -0.27 27.43
CA GLU A 169 -8.36 -0.49 28.48
C GLU A 169 -9.15 -1.78 28.21
N ASP A 170 -9.61 -1.95 26.96
CA ASP A 170 -10.30 -3.14 26.48
C ASP A 170 -9.48 -3.85 25.39
N LEU A 171 -9.79 -5.14 25.15
CA LEU A 171 -9.25 -5.88 24.01
C LEU A 171 -9.58 -5.13 22.72
N THR A 172 -8.60 -4.92 21.85
CA THR A 172 -8.79 -4.26 20.56
C THR A 172 -7.99 -4.97 19.48
N VAL A 173 -8.55 -5.08 18.29
CA VAL A 173 -7.84 -5.52 17.08
C VAL A 173 -8.00 -4.43 16.03
N GLU A 174 -6.89 -4.00 15.46
CA GLU A 174 -6.87 -3.11 14.31
C GLU A 174 -6.48 -3.89 13.05
N LEU A 175 -7.23 -3.67 11.97
CA LEU A 175 -6.95 -4.23 10.65
C LEU A 175 -6.39 -3.12 9.76
N TRP A 176 -5.20 -3.35 9.23
CA TRP A 176 -4.50 -2.39 8.38
C TRP A 176 -4.12 -3.01 7.03
N VAL A 177 -4.33 -2.26 5.95
CA VAL A 177 -3.77 -2.59 4.63
C VAL A 177 -2.53 -1.73 4.42
N VAL A 178 -1.40 -2.39 4.14
CA VAL A 178 -0.09 -1.75 3.95
C VAL A 178 0.42 -2.08 2.56
N PRO A 179 0.32 -1.15 1.60
CA PRO A 179 0.87 -1.37 0.26
C PRO A 179 2.39 -1.51 0.26
N THR A 180 2.94 -2.21 -0.72
CA THR A 180 4.40 -2.37 -0.86
C THR A 180 5.10 -1.00 -0.88
N GLY A 181 6.08 -0.79 0.01
CA GLY A 181 6.83 0.46 0.12
C GLY A 181 6.17 1.54 1.00
N ALA A 182 4.96 1.31 1.51
CA ALA A 182 4.37 2.15 2.54
C ALA A 182 4.99 1.85 3.91
N GLN A 183 5.02 2.85 4.79
CA GLN A 183 5.48 2.65 6.16
C GLN A 183 4.44 1.86 6.96
N PRO A 184 4.82 0.78 7.67
CA PRO A 184 3.88 0.02 8.50
C PRO A 184 3.30 0.87 9.65
N PRO A 185 2.07 0.56 10.10
CA PRO A 185 1.47 1.21 11.27
C PRO A 185 2.27 0.90 12.54
N ALA A 186 2.39 1.89 13.42
CA ALA A 186 2.96 1.70 14.76
C ALA A 186 1.87 1.31 15.76
N ALA A 187 2.20 0.42 16.70
CA ALA A 187 1.32 0.13 17.82
C ALA A 187 1.11 1.37 18.70
N SER A 188 -0.08 1.51 19.26
CA SER A 188 -0.47 2.60 20.17
C SER A 188 -1.16 2.04 21.42
N PRO A 189 -0.39 1.42 22.34
CA PRO A 189 -0.90 1.00 23.64
C PRO A 189 -1.31 2.23 24.46
N THR A 190 -2.32 2.08 25.31
CA THR A 190 -2.80 3.14 26.20
C THR A 190 -2.69 2.75 27.68
N VAL A 191 -2.25 1.53 27.97
CA VAL A 191 -2.10 0.99 29.32
C VAL A 191 -0.67 0.49 29.48
N ASP A 192 -0.01 0.93 30.54
CA ASP A 192 1.31 0.43 30.91
C ASP A 192 1.21 -1.06 31.33
N PRO A 193 2.08 -1.94 30.82
CA PRO A 193 2.07 -3.36 31.19
C PRO A 193 2.10 -3.63 32.70
N SER A 194 2.70 -2.74 33.51
CA SER A 194 2.75 -2.84 34.97
C SER A 194 1.38 -2.64 35.65
N GLU A 195 0.43 -1.98 34.98
CA GLU A 195 -0.92 -1.76 35.49
C GLU A 195 -1.91 -2.89 35.17
N VAL A 196 -1.48 -3.86 34.36
CA VAL A 196 -2.31 -4.97 33.91
C VAL A 196 -2.49 -5.97 35.05
N LYS A 197 -3.73 -6.15 35.48
CA LYS A 197 -4.09 -7.18 36.48
C LYS A 197 -4.46 -8.45 35.74
N ALA A 198 -3.45 -9.20 35.29
CA ALA A 198 -3.65 -10.45 34.58
C ALA A 198 -4.51 -11.40 35.41
N THR A 199 -5.69 -11.76 34.91
CA THR A 199 -6.47 -12.83 35.53
C THR A 199 -5.79 -14.16 35.21
N ALA A 200 -5.31 -14.86 36.24
CA ALA A 200 -4.66 -16.16 36.07
C ALA A 200 -5.62 -17.14 35.38
N ALA A 201 -5.13 -17.92 34.41
CA ALA A 201 -5.92 -18.97 33.79
C ALA A 201 -6.39 -19.98 34.85
N PRO A 202 -7.65 -20.46 34.83
CA PRO A 202 -8.10 -21.46 35.77
C PRO A 202 -7.23 -22.72 35.65
N ARG A 203 -6.69 -23.20 36.77
CA ARG A 203 -5.92 -24.44 36.84
C ARG A 203 -6.76 -25.58 36.25
N ARG A 204 -6.26 -26.19 35.17
CA ARG A 204 -6.90 -27.31 34.48
C ARG A 204 -7.07 -28.45 35.49
N GLY A 205 -8.29 -28.63 36.01
CA GLY A 205 -8.63 -29.71 36.93
C GLY A 205 -8.30 -31.04 36.28
N ARG A 206 -7.49 -31.85 36.96
CA ARG A 206 -7.12 -33.21 36.58
C ARG A 206 -8.41 -34.03 36.45
N ARG A 207 -8.87 -34.30 35.22
CA ARG A 207 -9.93 -35.29 34.98
C ARG A 207 -9.44 -36.61 35.58
N ARG A 208 -10.12 -37.12 36.60
CA ARG A 208 -9.96 -38.49 37.09
C ARG A 208 -10.24 -39.41 35.91
N GLY A 209 -9.26 -40.22 35.53
CA GLY A 209 -9.49 -41.38 34.67
C GLY A 209 -10.49 -42.28 35.39
N HIS A 210 -11.62 -42.53 34.74
CA HIS A 210 -12.43 -43.70 35.01
C HIS A 210 -11.88 -44.74 34.04
N ASP A 211 -11.10 -45.66 34.56
CA ASP A 211 -10.73 -46.89 33.86
C ASP A 211 -12.01 -47.73 33.78
N ASP A 212 -12.51 -47.94 32.57
CA ASP A 212 -13.46 -49.00 32.26
C ASP A 212 -12.66 -50.08 31.53
N ASP A 213 -12.29 -51.11 32.29
CA ASP A 213 -11.83 -52.41 31.81
C ASP A 213 -13.03 -53.25 31.32
N GLU A 214 -12.84 -53.92 30.18
CA GLU A 214 -13.49 -55.18 29.72
C GLU A 214 -15.02 -55.14 29.46
N GLU A 215 -15.59 -55.63 28.36
CA GLU A 215 -15.32 -56.83 27.53
C GLU A 215 -15.93 -56.64 26.12
#